data_AF-A0A9R0JL97-F1
#
_entry.id   AF-A0A9R0JL97-F1
#
_cell.length_a   1.000
_cell.length_b   1.000
_cell.length_c   1.000
_cell.angle_alpha   90.00
_cell.angle_beta   90.00
_cell.angle_gamma   90.00
#
_symmetry.space_group_name_H-M   'P 1'
#
loop_
_entity.id
_entity.type
_entity.pdbx_description
1 polymer ?
#
loop_
_entity_poly.entity_id
_entity_poly.type
_entity_poly.pdbx_seq_one_letter_code
_entity_poly.pdbx_strand_id
1 'polypeptide(L)'
;MASTACFMIVSRTDIPIYEAELGSALKKEDAAQQHQFILHASLDIVQDLAWTTSAMFLKAIDRFNDLVVSVYVTAGHTRFMLLHDSRNEDGVKCFFQEVHELYIKILLNPLYLPGSRIASSHFDTKVRALARKYL
;
A
#
# COMPACT_ATOMS: atom_id res chain seq x y z
N MET A 1 -15.75 -10.98 -9.16
CA MET A 1 -15.11 -11.75 -8.08
C MET A 1 -14.63 -10.74 -7.05
N ALA A 2 -14.85 -10.97 -5.77
CA ALA A 2 -14.48 -10.02 -4.72
C ALA A 2 -12.95 -10.01 -4.60
N SER A 3 -12.28 -9.01 -5.16
CA SER A 3 -10.83 -8.85 -4.98
C SER A 3 -10.58 -8.47 -3.53
N THR A 4 -9.82 -9.30 -2.82
CA THR A 4 -9.32 -8.97 -1.49
C THR A 4 -8.01 -8.23 -1.65
N ALA A 5 -7.99 -6.96 -1.26
CA ALA A 5 -6.78 -6.15 -1.27
C ALA A 5 -6.53 -5.51 0.10
N CYS A 6 -5.37 -5.74 0.71
CA CYS A 6 -4.92 -4.99 1.87
C CYS A 6 -3.85 -3.99 1.44
N PHE A 7 -4.07 -2.72 1.73
CA PHE A 7 -3.15 -1.65 1.37
C PHE A 7 -2.56 -1.01 2.63
N MET A 8 -1.23 -0.86 2.65
CA MET A 8 -0.49 -0.25 3.74
C MET A 8 0.52 0.78 3.22
N ILE A 9 0.64 1.89 3.93
CA ILE A 9 1.72 2.86 3.74
C ILE A 9 2.66 2.74 4.94
N VAL A 10 3.91 2.40 4.67
CA VAL A 10 4.97 2.27 5.67
C VAL A 10 5.94 3.43 5.51
N SER A 11 6.20 4.13 6.60
CA SER A 11 7.19 5.20 6.65
C SER A 11 8.60 4.67 6.43
N ARG A 12 9.58 5.58 6.27
CA ARG A 12 10.99 5.21 6.16
C ARG A 12 11.50 4.41 7.36
N THR A 13 10.92 4.60 8.54
CA THR A 13 11.32 3.97 9.81
C THR A 13 10.52 2.70 10.14
N ASP A 14 9.97 2.03 9.12
CA ASP A 14 9.21 0.77 9.25
C ASP A 14 7.93 0.88 10.09
N ILE A 15 7.44 2.09 10.35
CA ILE A 15 6.18 2.32 11.06
C ILE A 15 5.04 2.44 10.03
N PRO A 16 3.96 1.64 10.14
CA PRO A 16 2.77 1.81 9.30
C PRO A 16 2.05 3.11 9.66
N ILE A 17 1.88 3.99 8.67
CA ILE A 17 1.23 5.29 8.83
C ILE A 17 -0.20 5.31 8.27
N TYR A 18 -0.56 4.35 7.43
CA TYR A 18 -1.92 4.19 6.92
C TYR A 18 -2.16 2.73 6.55
N GLU A 19 -3.38 2.26 6.82
CA GLU A 19 -3.82 0.90 6.54
C GLU A 19 -5.28 0.96 6.07
N ALA A 20 -5.60 0.21 5.02
CA ALA A 20 -6.95 0.06 4.53
C ALA A 20 -7.17 -1.32 3.93
N GLU A 21 -8.22 -1.99 4.39
CA GLU A 21 -8.78 -3.11 3.68
C GLU A 21 -9.69 -2.61 2.56
N LEU A 22 -9.39 -3.08 1.35
CA LEU A 22 -9.98 -2.70 0.09
C LEU A 22 -10.61 -3.98 -0.51
N GLY A 23 -11.92 -4.12 -0.41
CA GLY A 23 -12.61 -5.32 -0.90
C GLY A 23 -14.04 -5.42 -0.38
N SER A 24 -14.85 -6.26 -1.02
CA SER A 24 -16.27 -6.45 -0.66
C SER A 24 -16.50 -7.57 0.36
N ALA A 25 -15.45 -8.25 0.80
CA ALA A 25 -15.57 -9.36 1.74
C ALA A 25 -15.69 -8.80 3.17
N LEU A 26 -16.92 -8.75 3.67
CA LEU A 26 -17.21 -8.73 5.11
C LEU A 26 -16.59 -9.98 5.75
N LYS A 27 -15.32 -9.99 6.16
CA LYS A 27 -14.78 -11.13 6.94
C LYS A 27 -13.71 -10.78 7.97
N LYS A 28 -14.03 -11.23 9.20
CA LYS A 28 -13.19 -11.74 10.31
C LYS A 28 -11.85 -11.05 10.54
N GLU A 29 -11.72 -10.42 11.70
CA GLU A 29 -10.48 -9.84 12.24
C GLU A 29 -9.24 -10.72 12.04
N ASP A 30 -9.38 -12.05 12.07
CA ASP A 30 -8.30 -13.02 11.80
C ASP A 30 -7.62 -12.83 10.43
N ALA A 31 -8.39 -12.50 9.38
CA ALA A 31 -7.85 -12.31 8.03
C ALA A 31 -7.05 -11.00 7.93
N ALA A 32 -7.51 -9.95 8.62
CA ALA A 32 -6.81 -8.66 8.68
C ALA A 32 -5.43 -8.81 9.35
N GLN A 33 -5.37 -9.56 10.46
CA GLN A 33 -4.13 -9.86 11.17
C GLN A 33 -3.16 -10.64 10.28
N GLN A 34 -3.67 -11.62 9.52
CA GLN A 34 -2.84 -12.38 8.58
C GLN A 34 -2.29 -11.48 7.46
N HIS A 35 -3.12 -10.59 6.89
CA HIS A 35 -2.66 -9.66 5.85
C HIS A 35 -1.56 -8.73 6.36
N GLN A 36 -1.72 -8.21 7.57
CA GLN A 36 -0.70 -7.39 8.23
C GLN A 36 0.61 -8.16 8.43
N PHE A 37 0.53 -9.41 8.88
CA PHE A 37 1.70 -10.26 9.05
C PHE A 37 2.45 -10.48 7.73
N ILE A 38 1.73 -10.81 6.65
CA ILE A 38 2.33 -11.03 5.32
C ILE A 38 3.04 -9.76 4.83
N LEU A 39 2.37 -8.60 4.91
CA LEU A 39 2.95 -7.33 4.47
C LEU A 39 4.21 -6.96 5.25
N HIS A 40 4.20 -7.16 6.57
CA HIS A 40 5.40 -6.92 7.39
C HIS A 40 6.53 -7.89 7.07
N ALA A 41 6.24 -9.17 6.83
CA ALA A 41 7.26 -10.16 6.48
C ALA A 41 7.96 -9.83 5.15
N SER A 42 7.25 -9.20 4.20
CA SER A 42 7.85 -8.80 2.92
C SER A 42 8.69 -7.52 2.98
N LEU A 43 8.73 -6.79 4.11
CA LEU A 43 9.48 -5.52 4.21
C LEU A 43 10.99 -5.67 4.00
N ASP A 44 11.56 -6.78 4.45
CA ASP A 44 13.00 -7.06 4.28
C ASP A 44 13.36 -7.17 2.80
N ILE A 45 12.51 -7.86 2.02
CA ILE A 45 12.68 -8.01 0.57
C ILE A 45 12.56 -6.65 -0.13
N VAL A 46 11.60 -5.81 0.28
CA VAL A 46 11.45 -4.43 -0.26
C VAL A 46 12.71 -3.63 -0.01
N GLN A 47 13.27 -3.72 1.20
CA GLN A 47 14.44 -2.95 1.59
C GLN A 47 15.63 -3.28 0.69
N ASP A 48 15.89 -4.56 0.42
CA ASP A 48 16.97 -4.98 -0.47
C ASP A 48 16.73 -4.52 -1.92
N LEU A 49 15.52 -4.73 -2.44
CA LEU A 49 15.18 -4.37 -3.82
C LEU A 49 15.24 -2.86 -4.07
N ALA A 50 14.86 -2.04 -3.09
CA ALA A 50 14.83 -0.59 -3.22
C ALA A 50 16.21 0.02 -3.53
N TRP A 51 17.30 -0.67 -3.21
CA TRP A 51 18.67 -0.23 -3.52
C TRP A 51 19.17 -0.69 -4.89
N THR A 52 18.47 -1.63 -5.54
CA THR A 52 18.89 -2.22 -6.82
C THR A 52 18.31 -1.50 -8.04
N THR A 53 17.24 -0.72 -7.86
CA THR A 53 16.51 -0.08 -8.96
C THR A 53 16.13 1.35 -8.63
N SER A 54 16.13 2.22 -9.63
CA SER A 54 15.63 3.60 -9.53
C SER A 54 14.12 3.71 -9.83
N ALA A 55 13.47 2.61 -10.23
CA ALA A 55 12.04 2.60 -10.50
C ALA A 55 11.25 2.63 -9.19
N MET A 56 10.26 3.52 -9.09
CA MET A 56 9.39 3.58 -7.90
C MET A 56 8.47 2.36 -7.78
N PHE A 57 8.00 1.79 -8.90
CA PHE A 57 7.13 0.61 -8.88
C PHE A 57 7.96 -0.67 -9.00
N LEU A 58 7.97 -1.48 -7.94
CA LEU A 58 8.72 -2.74 -7.86
C LEU A 58 7.93 -3.96 -8.32
N LYS A 59 6.67 -3.77 -8.77
CA LYS A 59 5.75 -4.85 -9.18
C LYS A 59 5.55 -5.85 -8.04
N ALA A 60 5.24 -7.10 -8.38
CA ALA A 60 5.14 -8.22 -7.46
C ALA A 60 6.52 -8.63 -6.92
N ILE A 61 6.71 -8.48 -5.61
CA ILE A 61 7.97 -8.80 -4.93
C ILE A 61 7.92 -10.12 -4.15
N ASP A 62 6.73 -10.54 -3.76
CA ASP A 62 6.50 -11.70 -2.91
C ASP A 62 5.11 -12.29 -3.17
N ARG A 63 4.92 -13.56 -2.82
CA ARG A 63 3.67 -14.28 -3.02
C ARG A 63 3.38 -15.19 -1.84
N PHE A 64 2.17 -15.05 -1.29
CA PHE A 64 1.66 -15.93 -0.25
C PHE A 64 0.34 -16.57 -0.71
N ASN A 65 0.35 -17.88 -0.95
CA ASN A 65 -0.76 -18.61 -1.57
C ASN A 65 -1.17 -17.99 -2.93
N ASP A 66 -2.43 -17.55 -3.04
CA ASP A 66 -2.98 -16.87 -4.21
C ASP A 66 -2.82 -15.35 -4.16
N LEU A 67 -2.31 -14.81 -3.06
CA LEU A 67 -2.09 -13.38 -2.87
C LEU A 67 -0.68 -12.98 -3.30
N VAL A 68 -0.59 -11.83 -3.94
CA VAL A 68 0.64 -11.23 -4.45
C VAL A 68 0.88 -9.93 -3.69
N VAL A 69 2.13 -9.70 -3.29
CA VAL A 69 2.56 -8.45 -2.66
C VAL A 69 3.20 -7.57 -3.73
N SER A 70 2.49 -6.50 -4.10
CA SER A 70 3.00 -5.47 -5.00
C SER A 70 3.46 -4.25 -4.23
N VAL A 71 4.59 -3.66 -4.63
CA VAL A 71 5.21 -2.55 -3.87
C VAL A 71 5.55 -1.36 -4.75
N TYR A 72 5.36 -0.17 -4.17
CA TYR A 72 5.78 1.09 -4.72
C TYR A 72 6.59 1.89 -3.68
N VAL A 73 7.83 2.20 -4.00
CA VAL A 73 8.75 2.95 -3.14
C VAL A 73 8.86 4.38 -3.67
N THR A 74 8.49 5.34 -2.82
CA THR A 74 8.62 6.77 -3.14
C THR A 74 10.08 7.23 -3.03
N ALA A 75 10.41 8.37 -3.63
CA ALA A 75 11.72 9.01 -3.44
C ALA A 75 12.03 9.36 -1.96
N GLY A 76 10.99 9.48 -1.13
CA GLY A 76 11.12 9.65 0.32
C GLY A 76 11.46 8.37 1.08
N HIS A 77 11.61 7.23 0.41
CA HIS A 77 11.67 5.89 1.00
C HIS A 77 10.46 5.51 1.86
N THR A 78 9.32 6.18 1.64
CA THR A 78 8.00 5.68 2.07
C THR A 78 7.59 4.56 1.13
N ARG A 79 7.13 3.44 1.68
CA ARG A 79 6.81 2.21 0.95
C ARG A 79 5.31 2.02 0.95
N PHE A 80 4.72 1.90 -0.23
CA PHE A 80 3.32 1.58 -0.45
C PHE A 80 3.25 0.10 -0.78
N MET A 81 2.55 -0.67 0.02
CA MET A 81 2.47 -2.11 -0.12
C MET A 81 1.03 -2.52 -0.29
N LEU A 82 0.77 -3.36 -1.28
CA LEU A 82 -0.55 -3.88 -1.61
C LEU A 82 -0.49 -5.40 -1.68
N LEU A 83 -1.23 -6.07 -0.81
CA LEU A 83 -1.49 -7.49 -0.89
C LEU A 83 -2.79 -7.66 -1.69
N HIS A 84 -2.77 -8.37 -2.82
CA HIS A 84 -3.95 -8.53 -3.67
C HIS A 84 -3.97 -9.86 -4.43
N ASP A 85 -5.14 -10.28 -4.90
CA ASP A 85 -5.33 -11.41 -5.81
C ASP A 85 -5.42 -10.99 -7.30
N SER A 86 -5.50 -9.68 -7.57
CA SER A 86 -5.64 -9.13 -8.92
C SER A 86 -4.42 -9.40 -9.80
N ARG A 87 -4.67 -9.74 -11.06
CA ARG A 87 -3.63 -9.92 -12.09
C ARG A 87 -3.37 -8.66 -12.92
N ASN A 88 -4.03 -7.55 -12.59
CA ASN A 88 -3.95 -6.30 -13.34
C ASN A 88 -2.80 -5.41 -12.83
N GLU A 89 -1.57 -5.68 -13.28
CA GLU A 89 -0.39 -4.90 -12.88
C GLU A 89 -0.50 -3.41 -13.25
N ASP A 90 -1.07 -3.09 -14.41
CA ASP A 90 -1.22 -1.71 -14.87
C ASP A 90 -2.23 -0.92 -13.99
N GLY A 91 -3.30 -1.58 -13.56
CA GLY A 91 -4.26 -1.02 -12.60
C GLY A 91 -3.60 -0.72 -11.25
N VAL A 92 -2.85 -1.67 -10.71
CA VAL A 92 -2.10 -1.51 -9.45
C VAL A 92 -1.08 -0.38 -9.55
N LYS A 93 -0.37 -0.25 -10.67
CA LYS A 93 0.55 0.85 -10.92
C LYS A 93 -0.16 2.20 -10.93
N CYS A 94 -1.28 2.33 -11.63
CA CYS A 94 -2.07 3.56 -11.66
C CYS A 94 -2.63 3.93 -10.27
N PHE A 95 -3.11 2.93 -9.51
CA PHE A 95 -3.54 3.10 -8.13
C PHE A 95 -2.44 3.70 -7.26
N PHE A 96 -1.23 3.11 -7.29
CA PHE A 96 -0.10 3.64 -6.51
C PHE A 96 0.29 5.06 -6.91
N GLN A 97 0.28 5.38 -8.20
CA GLN A 97 0.60 6.73 -8.68
C GLN A 97 -0.42 7.76 -8.20
N GLU A 98 -1.72 7.48 -8.27
CA GLU A 98 -2.74 8.42 -7.78
C GLU A 98 -2.73 8.54 -6.24
N VAL A 99 -2.49 7.45 -5.51
CA VAL A 99 -2.32 7.51 -4.05
C VAL A 99 -1.06 8.31 -3.67
N HIS A 100 0.02 8.21 -4.45
CA HIS A 100 1.23 9.02 -4.25
C HIS A 100 0.93 10.52 -4.35
N GLU A 101 0.16 10.94 -5.35
CA GLU A 101 -0.25 12.35 -5.46
C GLU A 101 -1.06 12.83 -4.25
N LEU A 102 -1.94 11.98 -3.70
CA LEU A 102 -2.69 12.29 -2.49
C LEU A 102 -1.78 12.36 -1.25
N TYR A 103 -0.81 11.45 -1.16
CA TYR A 103 0.17 11.42 -0.08
C TYR A 103 1.06 12.67 -0.08
N ILE A 104 1.52 13.13 -1.24
CA ILE A 104 2.29 14.37 -1.37
C ILE A 104 1.47 15.57 -0.85
N LYS A 105 0.16 15.63 -1.16
CA LYS A 105 -0.71 16.70 -0.66
C LYS A 105 -0.81 16.72 0.87
N ILE A 106 -0.72 15.55 1.52
CA ILE A 106 -0.64 15.46 2.98
C ILE A 106 0.72 15.96 3.48
N LEU A 107 1.82 15.55 2.84
CA LEU A 107 3.16 16.00 3.22
C LEU A 107 3.36 17.52 3.08
N LEU A 108 2.66 18.15 2.12
CA LEU A 108 2.69 19.60 1.93
C LEU A 108 1.89 20.38 2.98
N ASN A 109 1.14 19.70 3.85
CA ASN A 109 0.47 20.34 4.97
C ASN A 109 1.50 20.65 6.08
N PRO A 110 1.73 21.92 6.44
CA PRO A 110 2.70 22.28 7.49
C PRO A 110 2.32 21.76 8.89
N LEU A 111 1.05 21.35 9.09
CA LEU A 111 0.58 20.75 10.34
C LEU A 111 0.76 19.23 10.39
N TYR A 112 1.14 18.60 9.28
CA TYR A 112 1.39 17.16 9.25
C TYR A 112 2.81 16.86 9.72
N LEU A 113 2.92 16.01 10.74
CA LEU A 113 4.21 15.53 11.22
C LEU A 113 4.65 14.35 10.34
N PRO A 114 5.79 14.44 9.61
CA PRO A 114 6.28 13.33 8.81
C PRO A 114 6.46 12.06 9.65
N GLY A 115 5.92 10.93 9.18
CA GLY A 115 5.94 9.65 9.89
C GLY A 115 4.81 9.46 10.91
N SER A 116 3.97 10.47 11.15
CA SER A 116 2.75 10.31 11.95
C SER A 116 1.64 9.60 11.17
N ARG A 117 0.71 8.95 11.89
CA ARG A 117 -0.42 8.24 11.29
C ARG A 117 -1.33 9.20 10.52
N ILE A 118 -1.72 8.82 9.31
CA ILE A 118 -2.69 9.55 8.49
C ILE A 118 -4.10 9.19 8.96
N ALA A 119 -4.73 10.10 9.70
CA ALA A 119 -6.09 9.93 10.23
C ALA A 119 -7.18 10.69 9.45
N SER A 120 -6.84 11.25 8.29
CA SER A 120 -7.77 12.07 7.49
C SER A 120 -8.85 11.23 6.81
N SER A 121 -10.12 11.48 7.13
CA SER A 121 -11.29 10.82 6.51
C SER A 121 -11.41 11.11 5.02
N HIS A 122 -11.02 12.32 4.59
CA HIS A 122 -11.00 12.71 3.18
C HIS A 122 -9.97 11.90 2.38
N PHE A 123 -8.80 11.67 2.97
CA PHE A 123 -7.78 10.82 2.36
C PHE A 123 -8.28 9.38 2.22
N ASP A 124 -8.82 8.80 3.29
CA ASP A 124 -9.35 7.44 3.29
C ASP A 124 -10.47 7.24 2.24
N THR A 125 -11.42 8.18 2.18
CA THR A 125 -12.52 8.15 1.20
C THR A 125 -11.98 8.13 -0.23
N LYS A 126 -10.95 8.94 -0.52
CA LYS A 126 -10.32 8.98 -1.83
C LYS A 126 -9.56 7.70 -2.14
N VAL A 127 -8.73 7.19 -1.22
CA VAL A 127 -8.01 5.91 -1.43
C VAL A 127 -8.98 4.78 -1.73
N ARG A 128 -10.10 4.68 -0.99
CA ARG A 128 -11.14 3.67 -1.26
C ARG A 128 -11.82 3.86 -2.61
N ALA A 129 -12.01 5.10 -3.06
CA ALA A 129 -12.55 5.38 -4.39
C ALA A 129 -11.59 4.97 -5.51
N LEU A 130 -10.29 5.20 -5.32
CA LEU A 130 -9.24 4.76 -6.24
C LEU A 130 -9.14 3.24 -6.29
N ALA A 131 -9.24 2.58 -5.15
CA ALA A 131 -9.25 1.13 -5.07
C ALA A 131 -10.38 0.54 -5.93
N ARG A 132 -11.62 1.04 -5.78
CA ARG A 132 -12.76 0.61 -6.60
C ARG A 132 -12.60 0.88 -8.10
N LYS A 133 -11.76 1.85 -8.48
CA LYS A 133 -11.52 2.22 -9.88
C LYS A 133 -10.45 1.33 -10.53
N TYR A 134 -9.44 0.90 -9.78
CA TYR A 134 -8.21 0.32 -10.33
C TYR A 134 -7.93 -1.13 -9.91
N LEU A 135 -8.48 -1.60 -8.79
CA LEU A 135 -8.23 -2.92 -8.21
C LEU A 135 -9.44 -3.84 -8.42
#